data_AF-A0A4Q0SCP8-F1
#
_entry.id   AF-A0A4Q0SCP8-F1
#
_cell.length_a   1.000
_cell.length_b   1.000
_cell.length_c   1.000
_cell.angle_alpha   90.00
_cell.angle_beta   90.00
_cell.angle_gamma   90.00
#
_symmetry.space_group_name_H-M   'P 1'
#
loop_
_entity.id
_entity.type
_entity.pdbx_description
1 polymer ?
#
loop_
_entity_poly.entity_id
_entity_poly.type
_entity_poly.pdbx_seq_one_letter_code
_entity_poly.pdbx_strand_id
1 'polypeptide(L)'
;MPRLKWLQQEECENRRSIADAVNVLHAQAVFDRVRTAEIRAGRLRLPSKQIVGLVGVFVENAAAQTTSLVTLPSATNFRARRHGSQELEEFDVFRLDGATVDGSCAVELVDGTRLRAVEVIPASLPYKVTELDWRILHHTIAMMNAEQECYTYPIPFAQPTGALDCSKLPALRGKVPPRKEILRYIAKQEPALKRPSRQKIDDTLHKFGML
;
A
#
# COMPACT_ATOMS: atom_id res chain seq x y z
N MET A 1 12.84 16.77 6.35
CA MET A 1 12.17 15.69 5.58
C MET A 1 10.90 16.29 4.95
N PRO A 2 10.65 16.06 3.65
CA PRO A 2 9.45 16.59 3.00
C PRO A 2 8.18 15.99 3.61
N ARG A 3 7.11 16.80 3.68
CA ARG A 3 5.80 16.37 4.21
C ARG A 3 5.07 15.53 3.16
N LEU A 4 4.67 14.31 3.53
CA LEU A 4 3.92 13.42 2.64
C LEU A 4 2.43 13.78 2.65
N LYS A 5 1.84 13.94 1.46
CA LYS A 5 0.41 14.18 1.24
C LYS A 5 -0.19 13.01 0.45
N TRP A 6 -1.01 12.20 1.12
CA TRP A 6 -1.79 11.14 0.47
C TRP A 6 -2.99 11.74 -0.23
N LEU A 7 -3.22 11.35 -1.49
CA LEU A 7 -4.31 11.85 -2.30
C LEU A 7 -5.34 10.73 -2.54
N GLN A 8 -6.58 10.99 -2.10
CA GLN A 8 -7.75 10.13 -2.35
C GLN A 8 -7.53 8.64 -2.04
N GLN A 9 -6.91 8.30 -0.90
CA GLN A 9 -6.56 6.92 -0.56
C GLN A 9 -7.77 5.96 -0.56
N GLU A 10 -8.96 6.47 -0.19
CA GLU A 10 -10.22 5.71 -0.14
C GLU A 10 -10.66 5.16 -1.51
N GLU A 11 -10.21 5.78 -2.60
CA GLU A 11 -10.55 5.37 -3.98
C GLU A 11 -9.50 4.44 -4.61
N CYS A 12 -8.52 3.96 -3.83
CA CYS A 12 -7.42 3.13 -4.32
C CYS A 12 -7.91 1.91 -5.14
N GLU A 13 -8.95 1.22 -4.68
CA GLU A 13 -9.49 0.02 -5.35
C GLU A 13 -10.10 0.30 -6.74
N ASN A 14 -10.47 1.56 -7.01
CA ASN A 14 -11.06 1.98 -8.27
C ASN A 14 -10.02 2.49 -9.30
N ARG A 15 -8.77 2.70 -8.87
CA ARG A 15 -7.68 3.20 -9.74
C ARG A 15 -6.84 2.03 -10.25
N ARG A 16 -7.13 1.52 -11.43
CA ARG A 16 -6.42 0.34 -11.97
C ARG A 16 -5.27 0.70 -12.89
N SER A 17 -5.14 1.96 -13.29
CA SER A 17 -4.14 2.41 -14.25
C SER A 17 -3.26 3.52 -13.71
N ILE A 18 -2.07 3.67 -14.29
CA ILE A 18 -1.21 4.83 -14.06
C ILE A 18 -1.92 6.12 -14.53
N ALA A 19 -2.77 6.04 -15.56
CA ALA A 19 -3.56 7.18 -16.00
C ALA A 19 -4.54 7.66 -14.90
N ASP A 20 -5.15 6.74 -14.15
CA ASP A 20 -6.00 7.11 -13.01
C ASP A 20 -5.19 7.89 -11.96
N ALA A 21 -3.96 7.45 -11.66
CA ALA A 21 -3.10 8.16 -10.72
C ALA A 21 -2.67 9.55 -11.23
N VAL A 22 -2.32 9.66 -12.50
CA VAL A 22 -1.96 10.94 -13.14
C VAL A 22 -3.16 11.89 -13.18
N ASN A 23 -4.37 11.39 -13.43
CA ASN A 23 -5.60 12.20 -13.38
C ASN A 23 -5.83 12.80 -11.98
N VAL A 24 -5.59 12.04 -10.90
CA VAL A 24 -5.66 12.56 -9.53
C VAL A 24 -4.62 13.66 -9.30
N LEU A 25 -3.40 13.48 -9.82
CA LEU A 25 -2.33 14.48 -9.69
C LEU A 25 -2.65 15.77 -10.46
N HIS A 26 -3.23 15.67 -11.65
CA HIS A 26 -3.71 16.84 -12.41
C HIS A 26 -4.86 17.55 -11.69
N ALA A 27 -5.84 16.81 -11.16
CA ALA A 27 -6.96 17.40 -10.43
C ALA A 27 -6.51 18.20 -9.19
N GLN A 28 -5.32 17.91 -8.66
CA GLN A 28 -4.71 18.61 -7.52
C GLN A 28 -3.69 19.69 -7.93
N ALA A 29 -3.55 19.99 -9.22
CA ALA A 29 -2.54 20.90 -9.79
C ALA A 29 -1.09 20.59 -9.35
N VAL A 30 -0.84 19.32 -9.00
CA VAL A 30 0.48 18.85 -8.53
C VAL A 30 1.42 18.66 -9.71
N PHE A 31 0.87 18.22 -10.85
CA PHE A 31 1.63 17.95 -12.07
C PHE A 31 1.97 19.23 -12.87
N ASP A 32 1.23 20.33 -12.70
CA ASP A 32 1.42 21.56 -13.48
C ASP A 32 2.79 22.23 -13.26
N ARG A 33 3.52 21.80 -12.21
CA ARG A 33 4.84 22.30 -11.85
C ARG A 33 5.96 21.28 -12.03
N VAL A 34 5.64 20.03 -12.39
CA VAL A 34 6.60 18.93 -12.44
C VAL A 34 6.44 18.18 -13.76
N ARG A 35 7.57 17.92 -14.45
CA ARG A 35 7.54 17.26 -15.77
C ARG A 35 7.21 15.77 -15.69
N THR A 36 7.62 15.13 -14.60
CA THR A 36 7.53 13.69 -14.41
C THR A 36 7.25 13.34 -12.96
N ALA A 37 6.46 12.30 -12.72
CA ALA A 37 6.33 11.64 -11.43
C ALA A 37 7.18 10.36 -11.39
N GLU A 38 7.60 9.95 -10.22
CA GLU A 38 8.30 8.69 -10.00
C GLU A 38 7.29 7.62 -9.56
N ILE A 39 7.39 6.41 -10.10
CA ILE A 39 6.63 5.25 -9.65
C ILE A 39 7.54 4.46 -8.72
N ARG A 40 7.02 4.09 -7.55
CA ARG A 40 7.71 3.21 -6.61
C ARG A 40 6.85 2.00 -6.31
N ALA A 41 7.46 0.82 -6.33
CA ALA A 41 6.81 -0.46 -6.10
C ALA A 41 7.48 -1.20 -4.94
N GLY A 42 6.91 -1.05 -3.75
CA GLY A 42 7.40 -1.70 -2.54
C GLY A 42 6.94 -3.16 -2.43
N ARG A 43 7.74 -4.02 -1.80
CA ARG A 43 7.36 -5.42 -1.56
C ARG A 43 6.57 -5.55 -0.26
N LEU A 44 5.41 -6.18 -0.32
CA LEU A 44 4.62 -6.62 0.84
C LEU A 44 4.49 -8.14 0.82
N ARG A 45 4.94 -8.80 1.89
CA ARG A 45 4.78 -10.25 2.04
C ARG A 45 3.53 -10.55 2.87
N LEU A 46 2.63 -11.31 2.28
CA LEU A 46 1.37 -11.74 2.89
C LEU A 46 1.61 -12.91 3.87
N PRO A 47 0.65 -13.21 4.77
CA PRO A 47 0.71 -14.40 5.62
C PRO A 47 0.84 -15.71 4.84
N SER A 48 0.29 -15.77 3.62
CA SER A 48 0.46 -16.89 2.68
C SER A 48 1.89 -17.05 2.15
N LYS A 49 2.81 -16.17 2.52
CA LYS A 49 4.18 -16.00 1.99
C LYS A 49 4.26 -15.48 0.56
N GLN A 50 3.13 -15.30 -0.12
CA GLN A 50 3.06 -14.59 -1.40
C GLN A 50 3.56 -13.16 -1.22
N ILE A 51 4.32 -12.67 -2.20
CA ILE A 51 4.79 -11.29 -2.24
C ILE A 51 3.94 -10.53 -3.26
N VAL A 52 3.38 -9.40 -2.83
CA VAL A 52 2.66 -8.45 -3.68
C VAL A 52 3.39 -7.11 -3.68
N GLY A 53 3.23 -6.35 -4.75
CA GLY A 53 3.73 -4.99 -4.89
C GLY A 53 2.74 -3.96 -4.36
N LEU A 54 3.22 -3.04 -3.53
CA LEU A 54 2.56 -1.80 -3.15
C LEU A 54 3.02 -0.71 -4.11
N VAL A 55 2.15 -0.32 -5.04
CA VAL A 55 2.48 0.64 -6.09
C VAL A 55 1.99 2.03 -5.72
N GLY A 56 2.88 3.00 -5.80
CA GLY A 56 2.57 4.42 -5.59
C GLY A 56 3.22 5.31 -6.64
N VAL A 57 2.53 6.37 -7.02
CA VAL A 57 3.04 7.44 -7.89
C VAL A 57 3.35 8.65 -7.03
N PHE A 58 4.60 9.11 -7.09
CA PHE A 58 5.19 10.13 -6.24
C PHE A 58 5.52 11.37 -7.07
N VAL A 59 5.07 12.53 -6.59
CA VAL A 59 5.49 13.82 -7.12
C VAL A 59 6.11 14.63 -6.00
N GLU A 60 7.39 14.95 -6.15
CA GLU A 60 8.12 15.81 -5.23
C GLU A 60 7.96 17.28 -5.63
N ASN A 61 7.56 18.10 -4.67
CA ASN A 61 7.53 19.55 -4.79
C ASN A 61 8.61 20.13 -3.87
N ALA A 62 9.78 20.41 -4.44
CA ALA A 62 10.92 20.94 -3.71
C ALA A 62 10.62 22.30 -3.07
N ALA A 63 9.86 23.17 -3.75
CA ALA A 63 9.53 24.51 -3.25
C ALA A 63 8.63 24.47 -2.01
N ALA A 64 7.64 23.57 -2.00
CA ALA A 64 6.74 23.37 -0.86
C ALA A 64 7.29 22.40 0.20
N GLN A 65 8.43 21.73 -0.07
CA GLN A 65 8.93 20.60 0.70
C GLN A 65 7.84 19.55 0.96
N THR A 66 7.03 19.23 -0.05
CA THR A 66 5.97 18.22 0.05
C THR A 66 6.13 17.16 -1.01
N THR A 67 5.79 15.93 -0.67
CA THR A 67 5.68 14.81 -1.63
C THR A 67 4.23 14.38 -1.70
N SER A 68 3.62 14.45 -2.89
CA SER A 68 2.28 13.94 -3.12
C SER A 68 2.35 12.47 -3.51
N LEU A 69 1.45 11.66 -2.97
CA LEU A 69 1.38 10.22 -3.21
C LEU A 69 -0.03 9.82 -3.64
N VAL A 70 -0.13 9.12 -4.77
CA VAL A 70 -1.33 8.39 -5.19
C VAL A 70 -1.01 6.90 -5.25
N THR A 71 -1.77 6.08 -4.52
CA THR A 71 -1.59 4.62 -4.55
C THR A 71 -2.52 3.94 -5.54
N LEU A 72 -2.02 2.84 -6.08
CA LEU A 72 -2.77 1.86 -6.86
C LEU A 72 -3.00 0.59 -6.03
N PRO A 73 -3.95 -0.29 -6.42
CA PRO A 73 -4.16 -1.58 -5.81
C PRO A 73 -2.87 -2.39 -5.72
N SER A 74 -2.74 -3.18 -4.66
CA SER A 74 -1.64 -4.12 -4.57
C SER A 74 -1.72 -5.12 -5.73
N ALA A 75 -0.59 -5.40 -6.37
CA ALA A 75 -0.54 -6.21 -7.58
C ALA A 75 0.66 -7.14 -7.59
N THR A 76 0.64 -8.19 -8.40
CA THR A 76 1.83 -9.03 -8.67
C THR A 76 2.36 -8.75 -10.07
N ASN A 77 1.44 -8.46 -10.98
CA ASN A 77 1.72 -8.18 -12.37
C ASN A 77 1.02 -6.89 -12.80
N PHE A 78 1.48 -6.31 -13.90
CA PHE A 78 0.79 -5.26 -14.61
C PHE A 78 0.77 -5.56 -16.11
N ARG A 79 -0.17 -4.97 -16.83
CA ARG A 79 -0.25 -5.02 -18.28
C ARG A 79 0.11 -3.68 -18.87
N ALA A 80 0.82 -3.70 -19.99
CA ALA A 80 1.15 -2.49 -20.71
C ALA A 80 1.44 -2.80 -22.19
N ARG A 81 1.46 -1.75 -23.01
CA ARG A 81 1.95 -1.85 -24.38
C ARG A 81 3.33 -1.20 -24.47
N ARG A 82 4.29 -1.88 -25.07
CA ARG A 82 5.57 -1.25 -25.43
C ARG A 82 5.34 -0.15 -26.47
N HIS A 83 6.18 0.87 -26.44
CA HIS A 83 6.14 1.92 -27.44
C HIS A 83 6.33 1.33 -28.84
N GLY A 84 5.47 1.72 -29.79
CA GLY A 84 5.44 1.14 -31.14
C GLY A 84 4.72 -0.20 -31.27
N SER A 85 4.42 -0.91 -30.18
CA SER A 85 3.66 -2.16 -30.19
C SER A 85 2.17 -1.93 -29.92
N GLN A 86 1.31 -2.71 -30.59
CA GLN A 86 -0.12 -2.80 -30.27
C GLN A 86 -0.43 -3.94 -29.31
N GLU A 87 0.51 -4.86 -29.11
CA GLU A 87 0.33 -6.02 -28.23
C GLU A 87 0.33 -5.58 -26.78
N LEU A 88 -0.60 -6.16 -26.02
CA LEU A 88 -0.66 -6.00 -24.57
C LEU A 88 0.18 -7.10 -23.94
N GLU A 89 1.26 -6.71 -23.29
CA GLU A 89 2.20 -7.60 -22.61
C GLU A 89 1.98 -7.53 -21.10
N GLU A 90 2.25 -8.65 -20.42
CA GLU A 90 2.22 -8.73 -18.96
C GLU A 90 3.64 -8.69 -18.39
N PHE A 91 3.82 -7.94 -17.31
CA PHE A 91 5.10 -7.65 -16.69
C PHE A 91 5.00 -7.86 -15.17
N ASP A 92 6.14 -8.14 -14.55
CA ASP A 92 6.28 -8.15 -13.08
C ASP A 92 6.11 -6.71 -12.53
N VAL A 93 5.26 -6.53 -11.50
CA VAL A 93 4.96 -5.22 -10.88
C VAL A 93 6.20 -4.50 -10.35
N PHE A 94 7.23 -5.23 -9.92
CA PHE A 94 8.45 -4.64 -9.37
C PHE A 94 9.31 -3.98 -10.44
N ARG A 95 9.04 -4.22 -11.73
CA ARG A 95 9.69 -3.46 -12.81
C ARG A 95 9.25 -1.99 -12.86
N LEU A 96 8.13 -1.64 -12.22
CA LEU A 96 7.69 -0.25 -12.08
C LEU A 96 8.50 0.51 -11.02
N ASP A 97 9.28 -0.16 -10.17
CA ASP A 97 10.07 0.52 -9.15
C ASP A 97 11.17 1.39 -9.77
N GLY A 98 11.15 2.68 -9.46
CA GLY A 98 12.05 3.67 -10.05
C GLY A 98 11.68 4.10 -11.47
N ALA A 99 10.56 3.62 -12.01
CA ALA A 99 10.07 4.09 -13.31
C ALA A 99 9.60 5.56 -13.21
N THR A 100 9.57 6.27 -14.32
CA THR A 100 9.03 7.63 -14.39
C THR A 100 7.78 7.67 -15.27
N VAL A 101 6.87 8.58 -14.96
CA VAL A 101 5.68 8.84 -15.78
C VAL A 101 5.54 10.32 -16.05
N ASP A 102 5.22 10.69 -17.29
CA ASP A 102 4.94 12.06 -17.68
C ASP A 102 3.43 12.40 -17.68
N GLY A 103 3.10 13.66 -17.96
CA GLY A 103 1.70 14.11 -17.98
C GLY A 103 0.86 13.49 -19.11
N SER A 104 1.49 12.82 -20.08
CA SER A 104 0.81 12.07 -21.14
C SER A 104 0.57 10.60 -20.76
N CYS A 105 0.89 10.22 -19.52
CA CYS A 105 0.84 8.86 -19.02
C CYS A 105 1.82 7.89 -19.74
N ALA A 106 2.85 8.42 -20.39
CA ALA A 106 3.94 7.60 -20.91
C ALA A 106 4.85 7.21 -19.75
N VAL A 107 5.12 5.91 -19.61
CA VAL A 107 5.95 5.36 -18.54
C VAL A 107 7.29 4.94 -19.11
N GLU A 108 8.39 5.37 -18.51
CA GLU A 108 9.75 4.92 -18.83
C GLU A 108 10.30 4.12 -17.65
N LEU A 109 10.58 2.83 -17.87
CA LEU A 109 11.20 1.96 -16.88
C LEU A 109 12.68 2.29 -16.70
N VAL A 110 13.28 1.82 -15.60
CA VAL A 110 14.71 2.01 -15.30
C VAL A 110 15.63 1.46 -16.40
N ASP A 111 15.22 0.42 -17.11
CA ASP A 111 15.96 -0.15 -18.24
C ASP A 111 15.78 0.62 -19.56
N GLY A 112 15.09 1.78 -19.54
CA GLY A 112 14.78 2.60 -20.71
C GLY A 112 13.58 2.11 -21.53
N THR A 113 12.93 1.01 -21.15
CA THR A 113 11.72 0.53 -21.83
C THR A 113 10.60 1.55 -21.66
N ARG A 114 10.06 2.02 -22.80
CA ARG A 114 8.89 2.90 -22.82
C ARG A 114 7.60 2.13 -22.97
N LEU A 115 6.65 2.44 -22.10
CA LEU A 115 5.36 1.79 -21.97
C LEU A 115 4.22 2.81 -22.03
N ARG A 116 3.06 2.35 -22.48
CA ARG A 116 1.78 3.09 -22.43
C ARG A 116 0.67 2.14 -21.97
N ALA A 117 -0.47 2.72 -21.59
CA ALA A 117 -1.63 1.97 -21.10
C ALA A 117 -1.25 0.99 -19.97
N VAL A 118 -0.51 1.50 -18.98
CA VAL A 118 -0.05 0.71 -17.83
C VAL A 118 -1.19 0.52 -16.85
N GLU A 119 -1.62 -0.74 -16.70
CA GLU A 119 -2.70 -1.17 -15.81
C GLU A 119 -2.20 -2.24 -14.85
N VAL A 120 -2.32 -1.99 -13.54
CA VAL A 120 -1.98 -3.01 -12.54
C VAL A 120 -3.07 -4.08 -12.51
N ILE A 121 -2.66 -5.36 -12.34
CA ILE A 121 -3.60 -6.46 -12.12
C ILE A 121 -3.75 -6.64 -10.60
N PRO A 122 -4.89 -6.26 -9.99
CA PRO A 122 -5.05 -6.36 -8.55
C PRO A 122 -4.84 -7.81 -8.08
N ALA A 123 -3.95 -7.98 -7.10
CA ALA A 123 -3.70 -9.28 -6.50
C ALA A 123 -4.96 -9.74 -5.75
N SER A 124 -5.40 -10.97 -6.00
CA SER A 124 -6.42 -11.60 -5.17
C SER A 124 -5.81 -11.93 -3.81
N LEU A 125 -6.03 -11.07 -2.83
CA LEU A 125 -5.58 -11.32 -1.47
C LEU A 125 -6.37 -12.52 -0.90
N PRO A 126 -5.70 -13.51 -0.29
CA PRO A 126 -6.31 -14.79 0.10
C PRO A 126 -7.40 -14.65 1.17
N TYR A 127 -7.48 -13.49 1.81
CA TYR A 127 -8.54 -13.15 2.75
C TYR A 127 -9.09 -11.78 2.43
N LYS A 128 -10.42 -11.65 2.43
CA LYS A 128 -11.05 -10.34 2.61
C LYS A 128 -10.78 -9.89 4.04
N VAL A 129 -9.76 -9.06 4.21
CA VAL A 129 -9.45 -8.43 5.50
C VAL A 129 -10.45 -7.30 5.68
N THR A 130 -11.26 -7.36 6.73
CA THR A 130 -12.23 -6.29 7.00
C THR A 130 -11.58 -5.13 7.74
N GLU A 131 -12.20 -3.95 7.70
CA GLU A 131 -11.79 -2.82 8.54
C GLU A 131 -11.67 -3.20 10.03
N LEU A 132 -12.57 -4.06 10.51
CA LEU A 132 -12.50 -4.58 11.87
C LEU A 132 -11.28 -5.50 12.09
N ASP A 133 -10.90 -6.31 11.10
CA ASP A 133 -9.67 -7.11 11.17
C ASP A 133 -8.44 -6.20 11.32
N TRP A 134 -8.38 -5.13 10.52
CA TRP A 134 -7.30 -4.14 10.59
C TRP A 134 -7.24 -3.48 11.96
N ARG A 135 -8.37 -2.99 12.48
CA ARG A 135 -8.40 -2.35 13.81
C ARG A 135 -7.95 -3.29 14.92
N ILE A 136 -8.44 -4.53 14.93
CA ILE A 136 -7.99 -5.54 15.90
C ILE A 136 -6.48 -5.70 15.84
N LEU A 137 -5.93 -5.79 14.63
CA LEU A 137 -4.51 -6.00 14.40
C LEU A 137 -3.67 -4.78 14.83
N HIS A 138 -4.05 -3.57 14.41
CA HIS A 138 -3.38 -2.32 14.79
C HIS A 138 -3.33 -2.13 16.30
N HIS A 139 -4.46 -2.32 17.00
CA HIS A 139 -4.51 -2.21 18.46
C HIS A 139 -3.69 -3.29 19.15
N THR A 140 -3.70 -4.52 18.62
CA THR A 140 -2.92 -5.62 19.20
C THR A 140 -1.41 -5.33 19.08
N ILE A 141 -0.95 -4.83 17.94
CA ILE A 141 0.45 -4.43 17.72
C ILE A 141 0.84 -3.29 18.67
N ALA A 142 -0.02 -2.27 18.80
CA ALA A 142 0.21 -1.13 19.69
C ALA A 142 0.30 -1.56 21.15
N MET A 143 -0.53 -2.50 21.59
CA MET A 143 -0.43 -3.06 22.95
C MET A 143 0.91 -3.75 23.23
N MET A 144 1.55 -4.31 22.20
CA MET A 144 2.85 -4.97 22.33
C MET A 144 4.03 -4.01 22.17
N ASN A 145 3.78 -2.73 21.86
CA ASN A 145 4.80 -1.76 21.43
C ASN A 145 5.64 -2.27 20.24
N ALA A 146 5.03 -3.07 19.35
CA ALA A 146 5.71 -3.72 18.23
C ALA A 146 5.55 -2.93 16.90
N GLU A 147 5.10 -1.68 16.97
CA GLU A 147 4.84 -0.86 15.80
C GLU A 147 6.08 -0.71 14.92
N GLN A 148 7.24 -0.41 15.51
CA GLN A 148 8.48 -0.22 14.75
C GLN A 148 8.93 -1.50 14.02
N GLU A 149 8.59 -2.66 14.54
CA GLU A 149 8.94 -3.96 13.96
C GLU A 149 8.01 -4.36 12.81
N CYS A 150 6.73 -3.97 12.90
CA CYS A 150 5.67 -4.45 11.99
C CYS A 150 5.30 -3.45 10.90
N TYR A 151 5.42 -2.17 11.20
CA TYR A 151 5.14 -1.10 10.25
C TYR A 151 6.41 -0.72 9.50
N THR A 152 6.88 -1.62 8.65
CA THR A 152 7.98 -1.33 7.74
C THR A 152 7.38 -0.90 6.41
N TYR A 153 7.36 0.41 6.14
CA TYR A 153 7.04 0.91 4.82
C TYR A 153 8.28 0.74 3.93
N PRO A 154 8.26 -0.09 2.88
CA PRO A 154 9.41 -0.28 1.99
C PRO A 154 9.74 0.98 1.18
N ILE A 155 8.88 2.00 1.19
CA ILE A 155 9.12 3.30 0.55
C ILE A 155 9.56 4.32 1.63
N PRO A 156 10.80 4.86 1.57
CA PRO A 156 11.44 5.58 2.68
C PRO A 156 10.78 6.89 3.20
N PHE A 157 9.64 7.30 2.66
CA PHE A 157 9.09 8.65 2.86
C PHE A 157 7.68 8.70 3.47
N ALA A 158 7.11 7.57 3.90
CA ALA A 158 5.83 7.51 4.60
C ALA A 158 6.05 7.23 6.09
N GLN A 159 5.29 7.90 6.96
CA GLN A 159 5.23 7.47 8.35
C GLN A 159 4.75 6.01 8.43
N PRO A 160 5.25 5.22 9.41
CA PRO A 160 5.08 3.77 9.48
C PRO A 160 3.61 3.30 9.44
N THR A 161 2.68 4.10 9.94
CA THR A 161 1.29 3.69 10.22
C THR A 161 0.49 3.19 9.00
N GLY A 162 0.98 3.37 7.77
CA GLY A 162 0.25 3.02 6.55
C GLY A 162 0.51 1.63 5.93
N ALA A 163 1.66 0.99 6.15
CA ALA A 163 1.91 -0.35 5.59
C ALA A 163 2.37 -1.32 6.66
N LEU A 164 1.49 -2.27 6.97
CA LEU A 164 1.78 -3.37 7.84
C LEU A 164 2.47 -4.50 7.08
N ASP A 165 3.74 -4.78 7.39
CA ASP A 165 4.43 -5.98 6.92
C ASP A 165 3.91 -7.20 7.68
N CYS A 166 2.92 -7.85 7.10
CA CYS A 166 2.28 -9.02 7.67
C CYS A 166 3.24 -10.19 7.88
N SER A 167 4.42 -10.20 7.24
CA SER A 167 5.42 -11.26 7.44
C SER A 167 6.14 -11.18 8.78
N LYS A 168 6.06 -10.04 9.47
CA LYS A 168 6.63 -9.84 10.82
C LYS A 168 5.71 -10.35 11.91
N LEU A 169 4.40 -10.41 11.65
CA LEU A 169 3.37 -10.77 12.63
C LEU A 169 3.53 -12.17 13.23
N PRO A 170 3.91 -13.23 12.48
CA PRO A 170 4.13 -14.54 13.08
C PRO A 170 5.21 -14.58 14.16
N ALA A 171 6.19 -13.67 14.11
CA ALA A 171 7.23 -13.57 15.13
C ALA A 171 6.67 -13.06 16.48
N LEU A 172 5.47 -12.48 16.49
CA LEU A 172 4.83 -11.94 17.68
C LEU A 172 3.97 -12.98 18.44
N ARG A 173 3.78 -14.18 17.90
CA ARG A 173 2.88 -15.22 18.45
C ARG A 173 3.05 -15.47 19.95
N GLY A 174 4.28 -15.46 20.45
CA GLY A 174 4.58 -15.67 21.88
C GLY A 174 4.39 -14.44 22.77
N LYS A 175 4.15 -13.25 22.20
CA LYS A 175 4.01 -11.97 22.90
C LYS A 175 2.57 -11.43 22.88
N VAL A 176 1.66 -12.12 22.19
CA VAL A 176 0.27 -11.65 22.01
C VAL A 176 -0.44 -11.57 23.36
N PRO A 177 -1.01 -10.40 23.72
CA PRO A 177 -1.76 -10.26 24.96
C PRO A 177 -3.01 -11.15 25.00
N PRO A 178 -3.50 -11.52 26.19
CA PRO A 178 -4.73 -12.27 26.32
C PRO A 178 -5.93 -11.57 25.65
N ARG A 179 -6.82 -12.33 25.00
CA ARG A 179 -8.01 -11.84 24.28
C ARG A 179 -8.84 -10.82 25.09
N LYS A 180 -8.96 -11.04 26.40
CA LYS A 180 -9.71 -10.15 27.31
C LYS A 180 -9.07 -8.76 27.42
N GLU A 181 -7.75 -8.68 27.38
CA GLU A 181 -7.01 -7.43 27.45
C GLU A 181 -7.10 -6.67 26.12
N ILE A 182 -6.96 -7.37 25.00
CA ILE A 182 -7.17 -6.81 23.65
C ILE A 182 -8.57 -6.18 23.55
N LEU A 183 -9.61 -6.91 23.96
CA LEU A 183 -10.99 -6.38 23.97
C LEU A 183 -11.16 -5.13 24.84
N ARG A 184 -10.49 -5.08 25.98
CA ARG A 184 -10.58 -3.95 26.91
C ARG A 184 -9.85 -2.74 26.34
N TYR A 185 -8.70 -2.96 25.73
CA TYR A 185 -7.91 -1.92 25.10
C TYR A 185 -8.65 -1.31 23.90
N ILE A 186 -9.18 -2.13 22.99
CA ILE A 186 -9.94 -1.64 21.83
C ILE A 186 -11.16 -0.82 22.29
N ALA A 187 -11.92 -1.30 23.28
CA ALA A 187 -13.08 -0.58 23.80
C ALA A 187 -12.71 0.77 24.45
N LYS A 188 -11.48 0.90 24.96
CA LYS A 188 -10.96 2.14 25.54
C LYS A 188 -10.49 3.12 24.46
N GLN A 189 -9.77 2.65 23.44
CA GLN A 189 -9.23 3.50 22.39
C GLN A 189 -10.29 3.92 21.36
N GLU A 190 -11.25 3.05 21.08
CA GLU A 190 -12.30 3.28 20.09
C GLU A 190 -13.69 2.96 20.66
N PRO A 191 -14.23 3.82 21.55
CA PRO A 191 -15.52 3.56 22.19
C PRO A 191 -16.71 3.51 21.20
N ALA A 192 -16.57 4.15 20.03
CA ALA A 192 -17.58 4.13 18.97
C ALA A 192 -17.56 2.85 18.12
N LEU A 193 -16.50 2.03 18.21
CA LEU A 193 -16.40 0.80 17.44
C LEU A 193 -17.29 -0.28 18.07
N LYS A 194 -18.07 -0.99 17.24
CA LYS A 194 -18.81 -2.18 17.69
C LYS A 194 -17.83 -3.19 18.27
N ARG A 195 -17.98 -3.50 19.55
CA ARG A 195 -17.06 -4.38 20.28
C ARG A 195 -16.93 -5.73 19.57
N PRO A 196 -15.71 -6.15 19.16
CA PRO A 196 -15.53 -7.43 18.52
C PRO A 196 -15.82 -8.58 19.49
N SER A 197 -16.23 -9.74 18.96
CA SER A 197 -16.33 -10.95 19.78
C SER A 197 -14.95 -11.53 20.05
N ARG A 198 -14.82 -12.40 21.07
CA ARG A 198 -13.56 -13.12 21.33
C ARG A 198 -13.15 -13.96 20.13
N GLN A 199 -14.10 -14.72 19.57
CA GLN A 199 -13.87 -15.52 18.37
C GLN A 199 -13.34 -14.67 17.22
N LYS A 200 -13.91 -13.47 17.02
CA LYS A 200 -13.45 -12.58 15.94
C LYS A 200 -11.98 -12.18 16.12
N ILE A 201 -11.55 -11.87 17.34
CA ILE A 201 -10.14 -11.58 17.63
C ILE A 201 -9.27 -12.79 17.27
N ASP A 202 -9.69 -14.00 17.63
CA ASP A 202 -8.91 -15.20 17.33
C ASP A 202 -8.80 -15.48 15.85
N ASP A 203 -9.91 -15.38 15.14
CA ASP A 203 -9.95 -15.57 13.69
C ASP A 203 -9.02 -14.55 13.01
N THR A 204 -9.05 -13.28 13.46
CA THR A 204 -8.16 -12.24 12.96
C THR A 204 -6.70 -12.58 13.25
N LEU A 205 -6.33 -12.87 14.50
CA LEU A 205 -4.95 -13.14 14.87
C LEU A 205 -4.41 -14.41 14.20
N HIS A 206 -5.22 -15.45 14.08
CA HIS A 206 -4.86 -16.69 13.39
C HIS A 206 -4.66 -16.46 11.88
N LYS A 207 -5.54 -15.67 11.25
CA LYS A 207 -5.39 -15.25 9.84
C LYS A 207 -4.03 -14.59 9.56
N PHE A 208 -3.49 -13.87 10.55
CA PHE A 208 -2.18 -13.21 10.46
C PHE A 208 -1.03 -13.99 11.13
N GLY A 209 -1.25 -15.24 11.53
CA GLY A 209 -0.22 -16.12 12.11
C GLY A 209 0.24 -15.74 13.51
N MET A 210 -0.52 -14.90 14.22
CA MET A 210 -0.23 -14.42 15.57
C MET A 210 -0.76 -15.37 16.68
N LEU A 211 -1.53 -16.40 16.33
CA LEU A 211 -2.03 -17.45 17.22
C LEU A 211 -1.85 -18.82 16.60
#